data_AF-A0AB34JL44-F1
#
_entry.id   AF-A0AB34JL44-F1
#
_cell.length_a   1.000
_cell.length_b   1.000
_cell.length_c   1.000
_cell.angle_alpha   90.00
_cell.angle_beta   90.00
_cell.angle_gamma   90.00
#
_symmetry.space_group_name_H-M   'P 1'
#
loop_
_entity.id
_entity.type
_entity.pdbx_description
1 polymer ?
#
loop_
_entity_poly.entity_id
_entity_poly.type
_entity_poly.pdbx_seq_one_letter_code
_entity_poly.pdbx_strand_id
1 'polypeptide(L)'
;MAGDPAAAKKARAALLLETLERLRVRCPEAARPDDLEDYCRFLTLKVAAKDWYASLLSPPLVVDKIWHAHLLDTLAYEEACAAMGVPRDVRILHHDPNGAVDAVARAARQQRALAHYSACWGPPPGGNWGDDRHGAAKRSAPAAASPEDRRRSPRSRITEPAQISLKAVTLEGEEQLFMCKTNTQFAQLFTIICRHFQLDPKEIQVLYEGSRLIPYLTPQDYDMEDGDIIDIMMQQTGC
;
A
#
# COMPACT_ATOMS: atom_id res chain seq x y z
N MET A 1 -19.57 -6.71 7.96
CA MET A 1 -19.83 -6.42 9.39
C MET A 1 -18.64 -5.63 9.88
N ALA A 2 -18.82 -4.39 10.34
CA ALA A 2 -17.72 -3.62 10.91
C ALA A 2 -17.20 -4.35 12.18
N GLY A 3 -15.88 -4.40 12.36
CA GLY A 3 -15.25 -4.99 13.55
C GLY A 3 -15.58 -4.19 14.81
N ASP A 4 -15.49 -4.81 15.97
CA ASP A 4 -15.77 -4.15 17.26
C ASP A 4 -14.69 -3.09 17.58
N PRO A 5 -15.04 -1.78 17.59
CA PRO A 5 -14.07 -0.73 17.87
C PRO A 5 -13.47 -0.79 19.27
N ALA A 6 -14.22 -1.30 20.25
CA ALA A 6 -13.71 -1.46 21.61
C ALA A 6 -12.64 -2.56 21.66
N ALA A 7 -12.85 -3.66 20.94
CA ALA A 7 -11.86 -4.73 20.79
C ALA A 7 -10.58 -4.23 20.11
N ALA A 8 -10.69 -3.44 19.04
CA ALA A 8 -9.54 -2.86 18.34
C ALA A 8 -8.70 -1.97 19.28
N LYS A 9 -9.36 -1.06 20.00
CA LYS A 9 -8.69 -0.15 20.96
C LYS A 9 -8.03 -0.91 22.12
N LYS A 10 -8.71 -1.92 22.65
CA LYS A 10 -8.16 -2.79 23.71
C LYS A 10 -6.92 -3.53 23.22
N ALA A 11 -6.98 -4.14 22.04
CA ALA A 11 -5.84 -4.82 21.44
C ALA A 11 -4.68 -3.86 21.17
N ARG A 12 -4.95 -2.64 20.68
CA ARG A 12 -3.93 -1.61 20.47
C ARG A 12 -3.24 -1.21 21.77
N ALA A 13 -4.00 -1.02 22.85
CA ALA A 13 -3.44 -0.68 24.15
C ALA A 13 -2.54 -1.80 24.73
N ALA A 14 -2.82 -3.07 24.38
CA ALA A 14 -2.02 -4.21 24.83
C ALA A 14 -0.75 -4.44 24.01
N LEU A 15 -0.71 -3.97 22.75
CA LEU A 15 0.47 -4.05 21.90
C LEU A 15 1.43 -2.87 22.18
N LEU A 16 2.47 -3.14 22.97
CA LEU A 16 3.46 -2.13 23.37
C LEU A 16 4.48 -1.90 22.25
N LEU A 17 4.80 -0.63 21.94
CA LEU A 17 5.77 -0.31 20.89
C LEU A 17 7.19 -0.79 21.23
N GLU A 18 7.51 -0.84 22.52
CA GLU A 18 8.80 -1.32 23.04
C GLU A 18 9.10 -2.77 22.64
N THR A 19 8.06 -3.61 22.52
CA THR A 19 8.24 -5.01 22.09
C THR A 19 8.54 -5.12 20.59
N LEU A 20 8.38 -4.03 19.84
CA LEU A 20 8.62 -3.95 18.39
C LEU A 20 9.96 -3.29 18.04
N GLU A 21 10.82 -2.95 19.00
CA GLU A 21 12.11 -2.30 18.71
C GLU A 21 13.01 -3.12 17.75
N ARG A 22 13.00 -4.45 17.89
CA ARG A 22 13.72 -5.34 16.94
C ARG A 22 13.20 -5.22 15.51
N LEU A 23 11.92 -4.92 15.32
CA LEU A 23 11.31 -4.74 14.02
C LEU A 23 11.81 -3.46 13.33
N ARG A 24 12.03 -2.39 14.10
CA ARG A 24 12.53 -1.10 13.62
C ARG A 24 13.94 -1.20 13.03
N VAL A 25 14.76 -2.08 13.59
CA VAL A 25 16.12 -2.35 13.09
C VAL A 25 16.08 -3.15 11.78
N ARG A 26 15.09 -4.03 11.62
CA ARG A 26 14.99 -4.95 10.48
C ARG A 26 14.25 -4.37 9.28
N CYS A 27 13.40 -3.36 9.48
CA CYS A 27 12.56 -2.78 8.44
C CYS A 27 12.66 -1.25 8.49
N PRO A 28 13.23 -0.60 7.46
CA PRO A 28 13.35 0.86 7.40
C PRO A 28 12.00 1.58 7.54
N GLU A 29 10.93 1.02 6.97
CA GLU A 29 9.58 1.55 7.10
C GLU A 29 9.12 1.56 8.56
N ALA A 30 9.42 0.50 9.33
CA ALA A 30 9.09 0.42 10.76
C ALA A 30 9.88 1.43 11.63
N ALA A 31 10.96 2.02 11.12
CA ALA A 31 11.69 3.06 11.85
C ALA A 31 10.88 4.36 11.98
N ARG A 32 9.98 4.63 11.02
CA ARG A 32 9.08 5.79 11.01
C ARG A 32 7.94 5.55 12.01
N PRO A 33 7.75 6.44 13.01
CA PRO A 33 6.74 6.25 14.06
C PRO A 33 5.32 6.08 13.52
N ASP A 34 4.94 6.86 12.51
CA ASP A 34 3.58 6.82 11.93
C ASP A 34 3.32 5.49 11.21
N ASP A 35 4.30 4.98 10.46
CA ASP A 35 4.19 3.72 9.74
C ASP A 35 4.10 2.52 10.70
N LEU A 36 4.85 2.57 11.81
CA LEU A 36 4.79 1.56 12.88
C LEU A 36 3.46 1.60 13.63
N GLU A 37 2.93 2.80 13.89
CA GLU A 37 1.61 2.99 14.50
C GLU A 37 0.51 2.42 13.60
N ASP A 38 0.56 2.72 12.30
CA ASP A 38 -0.37 2.21 11.30
C ASP A 38 -0.31 0.67 11.19
N TYR A 39 0.89 0.10 11.29
CA TYR A 39 1.05 -1.35 11.39
C TYR A 39 0.36 -1.93 12.62
N CYS A 40 0.59 -1.34 13.80
CA CYS A 40 -0.06 -1.77 15.04
C CYS A 40 -1.59 -1.69 14.93
N ARG A 41 -2.11 -0.57 14.40
CA ARG A 41 -3.55 -0.39 14.16
C ARG A 41 -4.09 -1.47 13.23
N PHE A 42 -3.42 -1.76 12.13
CA PHE A 42 -3.86 -2.79 11.19
C PHE A 42 -4.00 -4.18 11.85
N LEU A 43 -3.00 -4.62 12.64
CA LEU A 43 -3.11 -5.91 13.33
C LEU A 43 -4.32 -5.95 14.28
N THR A 44 -4.56 -4.86 15.00
CA THR A 44 -5.68 -4.77 15.95
C THR A 44 -7.04 -4.72 15.24
N LEU A 45 -7.10 -4.21 14.01
CA LEU A 45 -8.28 -4.33 13.16
C LEU A 45 -8.56 -5.78 12.78
N LYS A 46 -7.52 -6.58 12.48
CA LYS A 46 -7.70 -8.01 12.21
C LYS A 46 -8.26 -8.73 13.43
N VAL A 47 -7.77 -8.41 14.63
CA VAL A 47 -8.31 -8.95 15.89
C VAL A 47 -9.79 -8.58 16.06
N ALA A 48 -10.13 -7.30 15.90
CA ALA A 48 -11.52 -6.83 16.03
C ALA A 48 -12.47 -7.43 14.98
N ALA A 49 -11.97 -7.70 13.78
CA ALA A 49 -12.71 -8.35 12.70
C ALA A 49 -12.73 -9.89 12.81
N LYS A 50 -11.97 -10.47 13.75
CA LYS A 50 -11.70 -11.91 13.84
C LYS A 50 -11.14 -12.48 12.52
N ASP A 51 -10.32 -11.69 11.84
CA ASP A 51 -9.70 -12.02 10.57
C ASP A 51 -8.40 -12.80 10.78
N TRP A 52 -8.54 -14.00 11.34
CA TRP A 52 -7.42 -14.86 11.74
C TRP A 52 -6.64 -15.41 10.54
N TYR A 53 -7.32 -15.63 9.41
CA TYR A 53 -6.81 -16.37 8.25
C TYR A 53 -6.68 -15.50 6.99
N ALA A 54 -6.43 -14.19 7.15
CA ALA A 54 -6.18 -13.23 6.06
C ALA A 54 -7.26 -13.13 4.96
N SER A 55 -8.52 -13.41 5.29
CA SER A 55 -9.61 -13.45 4.31
C SER A 55 -10.42 -12.15 4.25
N LEU A 56 -10.40 -11.31 5.29
CA LEU A 56 -11.30 -10.17 5.38
C LEU A 56 -10.64 -8.82 5.11
N LEU A 57 -9.40 -8.62 5.54
CA LEU A 57 -8.72 -7.33 5.51
C LEU A 57 -7.36 -7.45 4.80
N SER A 58 -7.03 -6.43 4.02
CA SER A 58 -5.74 -6.30 3.36
C SER A 58 -5.07 -5.00 3.82
N PRO A 59 -3.78 -5.02 4.16
CA PRO A 59 -3.06 -3.83 4.56
C PRO A 59 -2.67 -2.96 3.36
N PRO A 60 -2.34 -1.68 3.61
CA PRO A 60 -1.49 -0.87 2.74
C PRO A 60 -0.11 -1.48 2.46
N LEU A 61 0.56 -1.08 1.39
CA LEU A 61 1.88 -1.61 1.03
C LEU A 61 2.94 -1.44 2.13
N VAL A 62 3.07 -0.23 2.69
CA VAL A 62 4.06 0.05 3.73
C VAL A 62 3.79 -0.82 4.97
N VAL A 63 2.54 -0.95 5.37
CA VAL A 63 2.10 -1.80 6.48
C VAL A 63 2.38 -3.29 6.19
N ASP A 64 2.17 -3.74 4.95
CA ASP A 64 2.44 -5.11 4.52
C ASP A 64 3.93 -5.46 4.60
N LYS A 65 4.82 -4.54 4.21
CA LYS A 65 6.28 -4.70 4.36
C LYS A 65 6.69 -4.88 5.83
N ILE A 66 6.15 -4.04 6.71
CA ILE A 66 6.40 -4.16 8.15
C ILE A 66 5.88 -5.50 8.67
N TRP A 67 4.70 -5.94 8.23
CA TRP A 67 4.15 -7.23 8.62
C TRP A 67 5.03 -8.40 8.16
N HIS A 68 5.47 -8.41 6.90
CA HIS A 68 6.42 -9.41 6.40
C HIS A 68 7.70 -9.47 7.25
N ALA A 69 8.26 -8.32 7.62
CA ALA A 69 9.44 -8.28 8.48
C ALA A 69 9.18 -8.85 9.89
N HIS A 70 7.99 -8.62 10.46
CA HIS A 70 7.63 -9.16 11.77
C HIS A 70 7.39 -10.67 11.74
N LEU A 71 6.80 -11.20 10.67
CA LEU A 71 6.61 -12.65 10.50
C LEU A 71 7.91 -13.46 10.55
N LEU A 72 9.05 -12.82 10.22
CA LEU A 72 10.37 -13.46 10.28
C LEU A 72 10.94 -13.57 11.71
N ASP A 73 10.45 -12.80 12.68
CA ASP A 73 10.74 -12.98 14.11
C ASP A 73 9.55 -13.70 14.75
N THR A 74 9.52 -15.02 14.58
CA THR A 74 8.36 -15.85 14.92
C THR A 74 7.99 -15.79 16.40
N LEU A 75 8.97 -15.64 17.29
CA LEU A 75 8.75 -15.49 18.73
C LEU A 75 8.12 -14.13 19.04
N ALA A 76 8.71 -13.03 18.56
CA ALA A 76 8.16 -11.69 18.79
C ALA A 76 6.75 -11.55 18.20
N TYR A 77 6.51 -12.18 17.05
CA TYR A 77 5.21 -12.16 16.39
C TYR A 77 4.14 -12.92 17.18
N GLU A 78 4.47 -14.10 17.70
CA GLU A 78 3.56 -14.88 18.55
C GLU A 78 3.26 -14.14 19.86
N GLU A 79 4.26 -13.53 20.49
CA GLU A 79 4.09 -12.71 21.70
C GLU A 79 3.16 -11.51 21.44
N ALA A 80 3.35 -10.80 20.33
CA ALA A 80 2.47 -9.71 19.91
C ALA A 80 1.03 -10.18 19.68
N CYS A 81 0.84 -11.32 19.01
CA CYS A 81 -0.48 -11.92 18.80
C CYS A 81 -1.15 -12.28 20.14
N ALA A 82 -0.41 -12.88 21.06
CA ALA A 82 -0.90 -13.21 22.39
C ALA A 82 -1.29 -11.95 23.18
N ALA A 83 -0.46 -10.90 23.14
CA ALA A 83 -0.74 -9.62 23.80
C ALA A 83 -2.03 -8.97 23.30
N MET A 84 -2.28 -9.01 21.99
CA MET A 84 -3.51 -8.49 21.40
C MET A 84 -4.76 -9.35 21.69
N GLY A 85 -4.60 -10.53 22.28
CA GLY A 85 -5.70 -11.43 22.64
C GLY A 85 -6.14 -12.37 21.51
N VAL A 86 -5.23 -12.73 20.60
CA VAL A 86 -5.49 -13.79 19.60
C VAL A 86 -5.81 -15.11 20.34
N PRO A 87 -6.87 -15.84 19.95
CA PRO A 87 -7.24 -17.09 20.61
C PRO A 87 -6.12 -18.13 20.62
N ARG A 88 -6.01 -18.93 21.70
CA ARG A 88 -4.93 -19.92 21.86
C ARG A 88 -4.96 -21.04 20.81
N ASP A 89 -6.13 -21.35 20.28
CA ASP A 89 -6.34 -22.31 19.19
C ASP A 89 -5.93 -21.75 17.83
N VAL A 90 -5.94 -20.43 17.66
CA VAL A 90 -5.45 -19.73 16.45
C VAL A 90 -3.94 -19.44 16.56
N ARG A 91 -3.45 -19.10 17.76
CA ARG A 91 -2.06 -18.72 18.10
C ARG A 91 -1.57 -17.42 17.46
N ILE A 92 -1.68 -17.28 16.14
CA ILE A 92 -1.14 -16.14 15.38
C ILE A 92 -2.13 -15.61 14.36
N LEU A 93 -1.99 -14.34 13.98
CA LEU A 93 -2.67 -13.80 12.80
C LEU A 93 -1.95 -14.31 11.55
N HIS A 94 -2.64 -15.05 10.68
CA HIS A 94 -2.04 -15.51 9.44
C HIS A 94 -1.97 -14.38 8.40
N HIS A 95 -0.96 -14.50 7.53
CA HIS A 95 -0.77 -13.69 6.33
C HIS A 95 -0.94 -14.58 5.10
N ASP A 96 -1.54 -14.03 4.05
CA ASP A 96 -1.65 -14.70 2.74
C ASP A 96 -0.71 -14.01 1.74
N PRO A 97 0.43 -14.64 1.38
CA PRO A 97 1.40 -14.07 0.44
C PRO A 97 0.83 -13.94 -0.98
N ASN A 98 -0.23 -14.69 -1.31
CA ASN A 98 -0.90 -14.64 -2.59
C ASN A 98 -2.13 -13.71 -2.57
N GLY A 99 -2.36 -13.01 -1.46
CA GLY A 99 -3.48 -12.10 -1.31
C GLY A 99 -3.48 -10.97 -2.35
N ALA A 100 -2.37 -10.68 -3.02
CA ALA A 100 -2.31 -9.67 -4.06
C ALA A 100 -2.66 -10.18 -5.48
N VAL A 101 -2.84 -11.49 -5.68
CA VAL A 101 -3.07 -12.07 -7.01
C VAL A 101 -4.40 -11.59 -7.63
N ASP A 102 -5.46 -11.48 -6.83
CA ASP A 102 -6.74 -10.91 -7.25
C ASP A 102 -6.85 -9.46 -6.78
N ALA A 103 -6.55 -8.54 -7.71
CA ALA A 103 -6.59 -7.10 -7.46
C ALA A 103 -7.98 -6.60 -7.02
N VAL A 104 -9.07 -7.17 -7.55
CA VAL A 104 -10.43 -6.75 -7.21
C VAL A 104 -10.78 -7.21 -5.79
N ALA A 105 -10.48 -8.47 -5.45
CA ALA A 105 -10.69 -8.98 -4.11
C ALA A 105 -9.78 -8.28 -3.08
N ARG A 106 -8.55 -7.91 -3.46
CA ARG A 106 -7.65 -7.10 -2.64
C ARG A 106 -8.21 -5.71 -2.38
N ALA A 107 -8.65 -4.99 -3.41
CA ALA A 107 -9.24 -3.66 -3.28
C ALA A 107 -10.46 -3.67 -2.36
N ALA A 108 -11.34 -4.68 -2.49
CA ALA A 108 -12.49 -4.84 -1.61
C ALA A 108 -12.08 -5.08 -0.13
N ARG A 109 -10.99 -5.81 0.11
CA ARG A 109 -10.45 -6.04 1.46
C ARG A 109 -9.79 -4.79 2.04
N GLN A 110 -9.09 -4.00 1.22
CA GLN A 110 -8.52 -2.71 1.65
C GLN A 110 -9.62 -1.71 2.00
N GLN A 111 -10.68 -1.61 1.19
CA GLN A 111 -11.83 -0.75 1.48
C GLN A 111 -12.50 -1.13 2.80
N ARG A 112 -12.60 -2.43 3.10
CA ARG A 112 -13.08 -2.91 4.41
C ARG A 112 -12.14 -2.49 5.54
N ALA A 113 -10.83 -2.65 5.36
CA ALA A 113 -9.84 -2.24 6.36
C ALA A 113 -9.94 -0.74 6.67
N LEU A 114 -10.10 0.10 5.66
CA LEU A 114 -10.31 1.54 5.80
C LEU A 114 -11.61 1.88 6.55
N ALA A 115 -12.71 1.18 6.25
CA ALA A 115 -13.97 1.36 6.98
C ALA A 115 -13.83 0.98 8.47
N HIS A 116 -13.10 -0.10 8.77
CA HIS A 116 -12.82 -0.51 10.14
C HIS A 116 -11.92 0.49 10.86
N TYR A 117 -10.89 1.00 10.19
CA TYR A 117 -10.01 2.05 10.72
C TYR A 117 -10.83 3.29 11.10
N SER A 118 -11.63 3.78 10.15
CA SER A 118 -12.48 4.96 10.33
C SER A 118 -13.42 4.84 11.52
N ALA A 119 -14.01 3.66 11.72
CA ALA A 119 -14.89 3.39 12.85
C ALA A 119 -14.15 3.38 14.20
N CYS A 120 -12.86 3.05 14.22
CA CYS A 120 -12.08 2.95 15.45
C CYS A 120 -11.43 4.28 15.84
N TRP A 121 -10.78 4.97 14.89
CA TRP A 121 -9.91 6.11 15.17
C TRP A 121 -10.31 7.40 14.43
N GLY A 122 -11.43 7.38 13.70
CA GLY A 122 -11.79 8.46 12.79
C GLY A 122 -11.07 8.33 11.45
N PRO A 123 -11.26 9.29 10.53
CA PRO A 123 -10.66 9.23 9.21
C PRO A 123 -9.14 9.03 9.32
N PRO A 124 -8.53 8.21 8.46
CA PRO A 124 -7.08 8.07 8.46
C PRO A 124 -6.43 9.43 8.25
N PRO A 125 -5.26 9.70 8.87
CA PRO A 125 -4.57 10.99 8.80
C PRO A 125 -3.94 11.28 7.41
N GLY A 126 -4.43 10.65 6.34
CA GLY A 126 -3.71 10.48 5.10
C GLY A 126 -2.58 9.45 5.25
N GLY A 127 -1.77 9.28 4.21
CA GLY A 127 -0.58 8.44 4.28
C GLY A 127 -0.80 7.04 3.70
N ASN A 128 -0.49 6.01 4.48
CA ASN A 128 -0.58 4.63 3.98
C ASN A 128 -2.04 4.16 3.82
N TRP A 129 -3.02 4.81 4.47
CA TRP A 129 -4.40 4.33 4.52
C TRP A 129 -5.38 5.02 3.56
N GLY A 130 -4.94 6.04 2.82
CA GLY A 130 -5.78 6.77 1.89
C GLY A 130 -5.18 8.12 1.51
N ASP A 131 -5.22 8.36 0.20
CA ASP A 131 -5.12 9.60 -0.57
C ASP A 131 -5.23 10.91 0.25
N ASP A 132 -4.11 11.65 0.35
CA ASP A 132 -4.01 13.06 0.81
C ASP A 132 -2.54 13.57 0.91
N ARG A 133 -1.52 12.78 0.57
CA ARG A 133 -0.10 13.17 0.70
C ARG A 133 0.50 13.98 -0.46
N HIS A 134 -0.32 14.59 -1.32
CA HIS A 134 0.16 15.59 -2.31
C HIS A 134 -0.38 17.01 -2.11
N GLY A 135 -1.22 17.26 -1.10
CA GLY A 135 -1.89 18.56 -0.90
C GLY A 135 -1.18 19.60 0.00
N ALA A 136 -0.12 19.24 0.73
CA ALA A 136 0.46 20.14 1.75
C ALA A 136 1.66 20.97 1.28
N ALA A 137 2.20 20.75 0.08
CA ALA A 137 3.35 21.49 -0.47
C ALA A 137 2.99 22.55 -1.53
N LYS A 138 1.70 22.76 -1.83
CA LYS A 138 1.23 23.85 -2.72
C LYS A 138 0.15 24.68 -2.05
N ARG A 139 0.50 25.40 -0.98
CA ARG A 139 -0.27 26.55 -0.52
C ARG A 139 0.60 27.80 -0.54
N SER A 140 0.65 28.43 -1.70
CA SER A 140 0.91 29.87 -1.81
C SER A 140 0.24 30.45 -3.05
N ALA A 141 -0.62 31.44 -2.78
CA ALA A 141 -1.24 32.43 -3.66
C ALA A 141 -2.60 32.10 -4.33
N PRO A 142 -3.62 32.98 -4.17
CA PRO A 142 -4.97 32.81 -4.69
C PRO A 142 -5.17 33.53 -6.03
N ALA A 143 -6.06 33.02 -6.90
CA ALA A 143 -6.68 33.85 -7.93
C ALA A 143 -8.02 33.27 -8.42
N ALA A 144 -9.06 34.07 -8.16
CA ALA A 144 -10.24 34.35 -8.99
C ALA A 144 -11.18 33.20 -9.43
N ALA A 145 -12.41 33.32 -8.93
CA ALA A 145 -13.60 32.63 -9.41
C ALA A 145 -14.11 33.19 -10.74
N SER A 146 -14.74 32.33 -11.55
CA SER A 146 -15.99 32.68 -12.23
C SER A 146 -16.84 31.41 -12.46
N PRO A 147 -18.19 31.49 -12.39
CA PRO A 147 -19.09 30.34 -12.32
C PRO A 147 -19.70 29.98 -13.69
N GLU A 148 -20.49 28.91 -13.68
CA GLU A 148 -21.37 28.37 -14.73
C GLU A 148 -20.79 27.19 -15.54
N ASP A 149 -21.26 25.97 -15.25
CA ASP A 149 -22.33 25.42 -16.09
C ASP A 149 -23.11 24.31 -15.37
N ARG A 150 -24.42 24.32 -15.56
CA ARG A 150 -25.39 23.43 -14.91
C ARG A 150 -25.64 22.20 -15.77
N ARG A 151 -25.93 21.09 -15.07
CA ARG A 151 -26.65 19.90 -15.52
C ARG A 151 -25.92 19.00 -16.52
N ARG A 152 -25.62 17.78 -16.05
CA ARG A 152 -26.20 16.53 -16.60
C ARG A 152 -25.91 15.38 -15.64
N SER A 153 -26.97 14.73 -15.16
CA SER A 153 -26.88 13.41 -14.55
C SER A 153 -26.25 12.42 -15.54
N PRO A 154 -25.46 11.44 -15.08
CA PRO A 154 -25.29 10.21 -15.84
C PRO A 154 -25.88 9.02 -15.10
N ARG A 155 -26.85 8.39 -15.77
CA ARG A 155 -27.15 6.97 -15.68
C ARG A 155 -25.84 6.16 -15.81
N SER A 156 -25.68 5.19 -14.90
CA SER A 156 -25.04 3.88 -15.08
C SER A 156 -23.98 3.80 -16.20
N ARG A 157 -22.71 3.93 -15.82
CA ARG A 157 -21.60 3.34 -16.58
C ARG A 157 -20.99 2.23 -15.74
N ILE A 158 -20.92 1.05 -16.33
CA ILE A 158 -19.96 0.02 -15.95
C ILE A 158 -18.59 0.71 -16.06
N THR A 159 -17.88 0.84 -14.95
CA THR A 159 -16.61 1.54 -14.85
C THR A 159 -15.58 0.84 -15.74
N GLU A 160 -15.20 1.47 -16.86
CA GLU A 160 -14.00 1.06 -17.57
C GLU A 160 -12.79 1.25 -16.65
N PRO A 161 -11.80 0.33 -16.64
CA PRO A 161 -10.63 0.47 -15.79
C PRO A 161 -9.88 1.73 -16.19
N ALA A 162 -9.66 2.63 -15.22
CA ALA A 162 -8.93 3.87 -15.44
C ALA A 162 -7.55 3.56 -16.04
N GLN A 163 -7.19 4.28 -17.09
CA GLN A 163 -5.87 4.20 -17.73
C GLN A 163 -5.08 5.44 -17.33
N ILE A 164 -3.82 5.26 -16.96
CA ILE A 164 -2.90 6.32 -16.55
C ILE A 164 -1.66 6.29 -17.45
N SER A 165 -1.03 7.44 -17.58
CA SER A 165 0.21 7.64 -18.32
C SER A 165 1.37 7.74 -17.33
N LEU A 166 2.35 6.84 -17.43
CA LEU A 166 3.57 6.86 -16.63
C LEU A 166 4.75 7.32 -17.48
N LYS A 167 5.52 8.29 -16.98
CA LYS A 167 6.73 8.81 -17.61
C LYS A 167 7.94 8.04 -17.10
N ALA A 168 8.51 7.19 -17.95
CA ALA A 168 9.74 6.49 -17.61
C ALA A 168 10.96 7.35 -17.96
N VAL A 169 11.88 7.51 -17.02
CA VAL A 169 13.10 8.32 -17.17
C VAL A 169 14.33 7.43 -16.94
N THR A 170 15.28 7.43 -17.88
CA THR A 170 16.56 6.71 -17.72
C THR A 170 17.61 7.59 -17.05
N LEU A 171 18.70 6.97 -16.57
CA LEU A 171 19.86 7.69 -16.04
C LEU A 171 20.55 8.61 -17.06
N GLU A 172 20.37 8.31 -18.35
CA GLU A 172 20.89 9.08 -19.48
C GLU A 172 20.00 10.30 -19.79
N GLY A 173 18.87 10.43 -19.09
CA GLY A 173 17.89 11.51 -19.26
C GLY A 173 16.91 11.26 -20.40
N GLU A 174 16.83 10.03 -20.94
CA GLU A 174 15.80 9.69 -21.92
C GLU A 174 14.45 9.51 -21.22
N GLU A 175 13.41 10.16 -21.76
CA GLU A 175 12.07 10.15 -21.18
C GLU A 175 11.06 9.56 -22.18
N GLN A 176 10.29 8.57 -21.76
CA GLN A 176 9.24 7.96 -22.58
C GLN A 176 7.95 7.78 -21.77
N LEU A 177 6.83 8.24 -22.32
CA LEU A 177 5.50 8.03 -21.75
C LEU A 177 4.95 6.67 -22.17
N PHE A 178 4.45 5.92 -21.18
CA PHE A 178 3.78 4.64 -21.35
C PHE A 178 2.38 4.71 -20.75
N MET A 179 1.37 4.25 -21.48
CA MET A 179 0.03 4.15 -20.92
C MET A 179 -0.21 2.74 -20.38
N CYS A 180 -0.70 2.65 -19.16
CA CYS A 180 -1.10 1.39 -18.55
C CYS A 180 -2.42 1.54 -17.80
N LYS A 181 -3.16 0.43 -17.68
CA LYS A 181 -4.36 0.42 -16.84
C LYS A 181 -3.97 0.34 -15.38
N THR A 182 -4.68 1.06 -14.52
CA THR A 182 -4.43 1.08 -13.07
C THR A 182 -4.44 -0.30 -12.44
N ASN A 183 -5.20 -1.25 -13.01
CA ASN A 183 -5.38 -2.60 -12.48
C ASN A 183 -4.54 -3.67 -13.19
N THR A 184 -3.65 -3.26 -14.11
CA THR A 184 -2.77 -4.19 -14.83
C THR A 184 -1.43 -4.30 -14.12
N GLN A 185 -0.90 -5.52 -14.00
CA GLN A 185 0.40 -5.76 -13.37
C GLN A 185 1.55 -5.13 -14.18
N PHE A 186 2.57 -4.65 -13.46
CA PHE A 186 3.76 -4.04 -14.05
C PHE A 186 4.59 -4.98 -14.94
N ALA A 187 4.40 -6.30 -14.85
CA ALA A 187 5.11 -7.27 -15.71
C ALA A 187 4.96 -6.96 -17.21
N GLN A 188 3.77 -6.51 -17.61
CA GLN A 188 3.52 -6.07 -18.98
C GLN A 188 4.22 -4.75 -19.29
N LEU A 189 4.13 -3.77 -18.39
CA LEU A 189 4.81 -2.49 -18.52
C LEU A 189 6.33 -2.66 -18.63
N PHE A 190 6.93 -3.50 -17.79
CA PHE A 190 8.36 -3.77 -17.81
C PHE A 190 8.81 -4.43 -19.11
N THR A 191 8.02 -5.36 -19.63
CA THR A 191 8.30 -5.98 -20.93
C THR A 191 8.29 -4.94 -22.06
N ILE A 192 7.37 -3.98 -22.01
CA ILE A 192 7.27 -2.89 -22.98
C ILE A 192 8.47 -1.94 -22.84
N ILE A 193 8.81 -1.55 -21.62
CA ILE A 193 9.96 -0.69 -21.31
C ILE A 193 11.27 -1.34 -21.78
N CYS A 194 11.52 -2.61 -21.44
CA CYS A 194 12.72 -3.34 -21.86
C CYS A 194 12.85 -3.40 -23.39
N ARG A 195 11.73 -3.61 -24.10
CA ARG A 195 11.73 -3.61 -25.57
C ARG A 195 11.98 -2.22 -26.15
N HIS A 196 11.45 -1.18 -25.53
CA HIS A 196 11.60 0.20 -26.00
C HIS A 196 13.06 0.67 -25.88
N PHE A 197 13.64 0.49 -24.69
CA PHE A 197 15.02 0.91 -24.40
C PHE A 197 16.08 -0.16 -24.76
N GLN A 198 15.65 -1.31 -25.30
CA GLN A 198 16.52 -2.44 -25.67
C GLN A 198 17.37 -2.96 -24.50
N LEU A 199 16.80 -2.97 -23.30
CA LEU A 199 17.45 -3.38 -22.06
C LEU A 199 17.08 -4.82 -21.68
N ASP A 200 17.98 -5.55 -21.00
CA ASP A 200 17.67 -6.87 -20.44
C ASP A 200 16.84 -6.72 -19.15
N PRO A 201 15.71 -7.45 -19.01
CA PRO A 201 14.90 -7.46 -17.78
C PRO A 201 15.68 -7.78 -16.49
N LYS A 202 16.82 -8.47 -16.59
CA LYS A 202 17.70 -8.81 -15.46
C LYS A 202 18.66 -7.69 -15.09
N GLU A 203 18.90 -6.76 -15.99
CA GLU A 203 19.89 -5.69 -15.83
C GLU A 203 19.25 -4.37 -15.41
N ILE A 204 17.93 -4.33 -15.25
CA ILE A 204 17.21 -3.11 -14.87
C ILE A 204 16.48 -3.23 -13.54
N GLN A 205 16.41 -2.11 -12.83
CA GLN A 205 15.51 -1.88 -11.72
C GLN A 205 14.65 -0.66 -12.04
N VAL A 206 13.34 -0.85 -12.02
CA VAL A 206 12.38 0.26 -12.14
C VAL A 206 12.03 0.73 -10.74
N LEU A 207 12.19 2.03 -10.50
CA LEU A 207 11.90 2.68 -9.24
C LEU A 207 10.72 3.64 -9.40
N TYR A 208 9.98 3.83 -8.33
CA TYR A 208 8.97 4.87 -8.18
C TYR A 208 9.14 5.47 -6.79
N GLU A 209 9.33 6.79 -6.71
CA GLU A 209 9.67 7.50 -5.46
C GLU A 209 10.85 6.86 -4.70
N GLY A 210 11.84 6.35 -5.43
CA GLY A 210 13.00 5.63 -4.87
C GLY A 210 12.71 4.22 -4.36
N SER A 211 11.47 3.73 -4.47
CA SER A 211 11.09 2.35 -4.13
C SER A 211 11.05 1.46 -5.37
N ARG A 212 11.62 0.25 -5.27
CA ARG A 212 11.58 -0.73 -6.36
C ARG A 212 10.15 -1.18 -6.67
N LEU A 213 9.77 -1.06 -7.94
CA LEU A 213 8.51 -1.58 -8.44
C LEU A 213 8.56 -3.10 -8.60
N ILE A 214 7.49 -3.75 -8.17
CA ILE A 214 7.36 -5.21 -8.17
C ILE A 214 6.53 -5.65 -9.39
N PRO A 215 7.00 -6.60 -10.22
CA PRO A 215 6.35 -6.95 -11.48
C PRO A 215 4.89 -7.43 -11.36
N TYR A 216 4.53 -8.09 -10.26
CA TYR A 216 3.18 -8.65 -10.06
C TYR A 216 2.21 -7.70 -9.37
N LEU A 217 2.65 -6.47 -9.05
CA LEU A 217 1.80 -5.41 -8.49
C LEU A 217 1.33 -4.47 -9.59
N THR A 218 0.33 -3.65 -9.28
CA THR A 218 -0.33 -2.75 -10.24
C THR A 218 -0.04 -1.28 -9.91
N PRO A 219 -0.23 -0.35 -10.87
CA PRO A 219 -0.14 1.08 -10.56
C PRO A 219 -1.09 1.52 -9.44
N GLN A 220 -2.27 0.92 -9.35
CA GLN A 220 -3.19 1.17 -8.25
C GLN A 220 -2.62 0.75 -6.89
N ASP A 221 -1.83 -0.33 -6.81
CA ASP A 221 -1.23 -0.76 -5.54
C ASP A 221 -0.21 0.26 -5.01
N TYR A 222 0.43 1.01 -5.92
CA TYR A 222 1.41 2.05 -5.60
C TYR A 222 0.79 3.46 -5.56
N ASP A 223 -0.54 3.57 -5.68
CA ASP A 223 -1.27 4.84 -5.74
C ASP A 223 -0.76 5.78 -6.85
N MET A 224 -0.39 5.22 -8.01
CA MET A 224 0.12 6.00 -9.13
C MET A 224 -0.99 6.78 -9.84
N GLU A 225 -0.69 8.03 -10.16
CA GLU A 225 -1.56 8.95 -10.89
C GLU A 225 -1.15 9.12 -12.37
N ASP A 226 -2.02 9.78 -13.15
CA ASP A 226 -1.69 10.15 -14.52
C ASP A 226 -0.59 11.22 -14.55
N GLY A 227 0.51 10.92 -15.22
CA GLY A 227 1.69 11.78 -15.33
C GLY A 227 2.83 11.42 -14.37
N ASP A 228 2.68 10.36 -13.56
CA ASP A 228 3.69 9.94 -12.60
C ASP A 228 4.99 9.47 -13.25
N ILE A 229 6.10 9.68 -12.53
CA ILE A 229 7.46 9.42 -13.03
C ILE A 229 8.02 8.14 -12.42
N ILE A 230 8.53 7.25 -13.28
CA ILE A 230 9.25 6.04 -12.89
C ILE A 230 10.69 6.11 -13.38
N ASP A 231 11.65 5.81 -12.52
CA ASP A 231 13.08 5.84 -12.87
C ASP A 231 13.56 4.46 -13.29
N ILE A 232 14.27 4.38 -14.41
CA ILE A 232 14.91 3.16 -14.88
C ILE A 232 16.39 3.23 -14.53
N MET A 233 16.81 2.39 -13.59
CA MET A 233 18.19 2.24 -13.19
C MET A 233 18.78 0.94 -13.74
N MET A 234 20.01 0.99 -14.25
CA MET A 234 20.75 -0.23 -14.55
C MET A 234 21.36 -0.81 -13.27
N GLN A 235 21.19 -2.11 -13.06
CA GLN A 235 21.96 -2.84 -12.07
C GLN A 235 23.41 -2.89 -12.55
N GLN A 236 24.33 -2.24 -11.84
CA GLN A 236 25.75 -2.53 -12.03
C GLN A 236 26.01 -3.98 -11.64
N THR A 237 26.01 -4.87 -12.63
CA THR A 237 26.71 -6.14 -12.56
C THR A 237 28.19 -5.84 -12.58
N GLY A 238 28.73 -5.53 -11.39
CA GLY A 238 30.16 -5.40 -11.19
C GLY A 238 30.85 -6.69 -11.65
N CYS A 239 31.83 -6.54 -12.54
CA CYS A 239 32.84 -7.55 -12.81
C CYS A 239 33.80 -7.70 -11.63
#